data_AF-A0A842SE82-F1
#
_entry.id   AF-A0A842SE82-F1
#
_cell.length_a   1.000
_cell.length_b   1.000
_cell.length_c   1.000
_cell.angle_alpha   90.00
_cell.angle_beta   90.00
_cell.angle_gamma   90.00
#
_symmetry.space_group_name_H-M   'P 1'
#
loop_
_entity.id
_entity.type
_entity.pdbx_description
1 polymer ?
#
loop_
_entity_poly.entity_id
_entity_poly.type
_entity_poly.pdbx_seq_one_letter_code
_entity_poly.pdbx_strand_id
1 'polypeptide(L)'
;MIETFVSQEGGGGLDLIWLLLPLLCCMLSMGGRGEKPAGTGRERDNFYTTQEIEEAFSVVEERVNKWRFDAKERSESRGGITSTIRNLLGGSPGERFQEKENEPPRLLTMNDSTGPLYFEFTEVEDGGTVITVTYGSQLKDRVVKLKADMPLKIPATPIGLNCPSCGKPVQKEFQLCPYCGEELIKE
;
A
#
# COMPACT_ATOMS: atom_id res chain seq x y z
N MET A 1 49.66 23.13 68.21
CA MET A 1 49.33 24.55 68.43
C MET A 1 48.79 25.08 67.12
N ILE A 2 47.46 25.29 67.03
CA ILE A 2 46.74 26.08 65.99
C ILE A 2 46.84 25.47 64.56
N GLU A 3 45.81 24.89 63.92
CA GLU A 3 44.56 25.49 63.36
C GLU A 3 44.84 26.48 62.18
N THR A 4 44.10 26.60 61.07
CA THR A 4 42.79 26.05 60.62
C THR A 4 42.49 26.43 59.14
N PHE A 5 41.46 25.81 58.52
CA PHE A 5 40.70 26.21 57.29
C PHE A 5 41.52 26.30 55.97
N VAL A 6 41.03 26.05 54.74
CA VAL A 6 39.73 26.16 54.02
C VAL A 6 39.73 25.05 52.93
N SER A 7 38.67 24.36 52.47
CA SER A 7 37.26 24.16 52.88
C SER A 7 36.69 22.92 52.10
N GLN A 8 35.37 22.78 51.97
CA GLN A 8 34.61 21.72 51.27
C GLN A 8 33.62 22.33 50.25
N GLU A 9 33.55 21.81 49.02
CA GLU A 9 32.44 21.91 48.04
C GLU A 9 32.75 20.95 46.87
N GLY A 10 31.96 19.92 46.57
CA GLY A 10 30.84 19.96 45.60
C GLY A 10 31.32 19.57 44.18
N GLY A 11 30.73 18.64 43.42
CA GLY A 11 29.59 17.74 43.63
C GLY A 11 29.50 16.70 42.50
N GLY A 12 28.83 15.56 42.73
CA GLY A 12 28.86 14.39 41.82
C GLY A 12 28.03 14.56 40.54
N GLY A 13 28.62 15.15 39.49
CA GLY A 13 27.97 15.33 38.18
C GLY A 13 28.38 14.33 37.09
N LEU A 14 29.55 13.69 37.19
CA LEU A 14 30.15 12.93 36.08
C LEU A 14 30.00 11.39 36.20
N ASP A 15 30.02 10.82 37.40
CA ASP A 15 29.86 9.37 37.60
C ASP A 15 28.44 8.86 37.27
N LEU A 16 27.40 9.68 37.50
CA LEU A 16 26.03 9.32 37.11
C LEU A 16 25.88 9.15 35.59
N ILE A 17 26.64 9.92 34.79
CA ILE A 17 26.53 9.88 33.33
C ILE A 17 27.07 8.53 32.79
N TRP A 18 28.16 8.03 33.35
CA TRP A 18 28.72 6.72 32.99
C TRP A 18 27.85 5.53 33.48
N LEU A 19 27.15 5.68 34.61
CA LEU A 19 26.20 4.66 35.10
C LEU A 19 24.87 4.66 34.31
N LEU A 20 24.43 5.81 33.79
CA LEU A 20 23.19 5.91 33.01
C LEU A 20 23.35 5.44 31.56
N LEU A 21 24.55 5.56 30.97
CA LEU A 21 24.82 5.14 29.59
C LEU A 21 24.45 3.66 29.27
N PRO A 22 24.82 2.65 30.09
CA PRO A 22 24.39 1.26 29.85
C PRO A 22 22.89 1.05 30.08
N LEU A 23 22.29 1.71 31.07
CA LEU A 23 20.83 1.64 31.33
C LEU A 23 20.01 2.17 30.13
N LEU A 24 20.50 3.24 29.49
CA LEU A 24 19.88 3.83 28.31
C LEU A 24 19.97 2.89 27.09
N CYS A 25 21.07 2.13 26.97
CA CYS A 25 21.25 1.10 25.96
C CYS A 25 20.29 -0.10 26.15
N CYS A 26 20.02 -0.50 27.40
CA CYS A 26 19.04 -1.55 27.72
C CYS A 26 17.61 -1.14 27.34
N MET A 27 17.21 0.11 27.60
CA MET A 27 15.89 0.63 27.21
C MET A 27 15.69 0.64 25.69
N LEU A 28 16.71 1.00 24.91
CA LEU A 28 16.67 0.95 23.45
C LEU A 28 16.53 -0.48 22.91
N SER A 29 17.10 -1.47 23.60
CA SER A 29 17.04 -2.88 23.21
C SER A 29 15.66 -3.52 23.44
N MET A 30 14.87 -3.02 24.40
CA MET A 30 13.50 -3.49 24.65
C MET A 30 12.42 -2.77 23.83
N GLY A 31 12.78 -1.68 23.15
CA GLY A 31 11.93 -0.99 22.17
C GLY A 31 11.71 -1.77 20.87
N GLY A 32 12.53 -2.80 20.61
CA GLY A 32 12.45 -3.71 19.46
C GLY A 32 11.24 -4.65 19.48
N ARG A 33 10.04 -4.16 19.80
CA ARG A 33 8.79 -4.85 19.50
C ARG A 33 8.71 -4.94 17.98
N GLY A 34 8.89 -6.13 17.43
CA GLY A 34 9.07 -6.34 15.99
C GLY A 34 7.87 -5.85 15.17
N GLU A 35 7.93 -4.59 14.75
CA GLU A 35 7.35 -4.18 13.48
C GLU A 35 8.02 -5.06 12.43
N LYS A 36 7.26 -6.05 11.93
CA LYS A 36 7.65 -6.79 10.74
C LYS A 36 8.08 -5.74 9.71
N PRO A 37 9.26 -5.87 9.07
CA PRO A 37 9.63 -4.94 8.02
C PRO A 37 8.44 -4.89 7.05
N ALA A 38 7.93 -3.67 6.81
CA ALA A 38 6.76 -3.47 5.98
C ALA A 38 7.12 -4.00 4.59
N GLY A 39 6.74 -5.26 4.35
CA GLY A 39 7.21 -5.99 3.21
C GLY A 39 6.78 -5.23 1.97
N THR A 40 7.71 -5.00 1.06
CA THR A 40 7.43 -4.47 -0.28
C THR A 40 6.72 -5.52 -1.15
N GLY A 41 5.82 -6.29 -0.53
CA GLY A 41 4.92 -7.23 -1.16
C GLY A 41 4.00 -6.48 -2.11
N ARG A 42 4.27 -6.69 -3.39
CA ARG A 42 3.35 -6.35 -4.47
C ARG A 42 2.28 -7.43 -4.45
N GLU A 43 1.07 -7.04 -4.09
CA GLU A 43 -0.12 -7.87 -4.23
C GLU A 43 -0.62 -7.76 -5.68
N ARG A 44 -1.25 -8.84 -6.15
CA ARG A 44 -1.94 -8.88 -7.45
C ARG A 44 -3.33 -9.43 -7.22
N ASP A 45 -4.34 -8.77 -7.77
CA ASP A 45 -5.73 -9.22 -7.73
C ASP A 45 -6.33 -9.16 -9.15
N ASN A 46 -7.34 -9.97 -9.40
CA ASN A 46 -8.08 -9.99 -10.65
C ASN A 46 -9.59 -10.00 -10.39
N PHE A 47 -10.35 -9.36 -11.28
CA PHE A 47 -11.81 -9.37 -11.24
C PHE A 47 -12.41 -9.10 -12.61
N TYR A 48 -13.63 -9.58 -12.82
CA TYR A 48 -14.39 -9.43 -14.05
C TYR A 48 -15.51 -8.42 -13.84
N THR A 49 -15.63 -7.45 -14.75
CA THR A 49 -16.79 -6.54 -14.86
C THR A 49 -17.53 -6.84 -16.16
N THR A 50 -18.85 -6.63 -16.18
CA THR A 50 -19.63 -6.77 -17.43
C THR A 50 -19.58 -5.55 -18.34
N GLN A 51 -18.89 -4.50 -17.90
CA GLN A 51 -18.65 -3.31 -18.70
C GLN A 51 -17.66 -3.63 -19.82
N GLU A 52 -17.90 -3.05 -21.00
CA GLU A 52 -16.94 -3.08 -22.10
C GLU A 52 -15.65 -2.35 -21.70
N ILE A 53 -14.56 -2.63 -22.42
CA ILE A 53 -13.22 -2.25 -21.98
C ILE A 53 -13.04 -0.73 -21.83
N GLU A 54 -13.69 0.08 -22.66
CA GLU A 54 -13.66 1.54 -22.58
C GLU A 54 -14.40 2.10 -21.36
N GLU A 55 -15.57 1.54 -21.03
CA GLU A 55 -16.34 1.91 -19.84
C GLU A 55 -15.60 1.48 -18.57
N ALA A 56 -15.11 0.25 -18.54
CA ALA A 56 -14.32 -0.29 -17.44
C ALA A 56 -13.05 0.54 -17.18
N PHE A 57 -12.33 0.93 -18.23
CA PHE A 57 -11.16 1.82 -18.15
C PHE A 57 -11.53 3.18 -17.57
N SER A 58 -12.60 3.80 -18.09
CA SER A 58 -13.05 5.14 -17.69
C SER A 58 -13.45 5.20 -16.21
N VAL A 59 -14.21 4.21 -15.72
CA VAL A 59 -14.64 4.11 -14.31
C VAL A 59 -13.44 3.91 -13.37
N VAL A 60 -12.47 3.09 -13.76
CA VAL A 60 -11.25 2.88 -12.97
C VAL A 60 -10.38 4.14 -12.98
N GLU A 61 -10.19 4.82 -14.12
CA GLU A 61 -9.43 6.07 -14.20
C GLU A 61 -10.06 7.17 -13.32
N GLU A 62 -11.37 7.38 -13.39
CA GLU A 62 -12.07 8.34 -12.52
C GLU A 62 -11.80 8.04 -11.04
N ARG A 63 -11.95 6.77 -10.64
CA ARG A 63 -11.76 6.36 -9.24
C ARG A 63 -10.32 6.51 -8.76
N VAL A 64 -9.35 6.17 -9.60
CA VAL A 64 -7.91 6.33 -9.32
C VAL A 64 -7.53 7.81 -9.21
N ASN A 65 -8.11 8.66 -10.06
CA ASN A 65 -7.91 10.11 -9.97
C ASN A 65 -8.51 10.67 -8.67
N LYS A 66 -9.69 10.18 -8.22
CA LYS A 66 -10.23 10.53 -6.90
C LYS A 66 -9.27 10.20 -5.76
N TRP A 67 -8.60 9.05 -5.80
CA TRP A 67 -7.59 8.69 -4.78
C TRP A 67 -6.38 9.63 -4.76
N ARG A 68 -6.02 10.26 -5.89
CA ARG A 68 -4.99 11.31 -5.93
C ARG A 68 -5.46 12.59 -5.25
N PHE A 69 -6.70 13.02 -5.47
CA PHE A 69 -7.27 14.20 -4.81
C PHE A 69 -7.38 13.98 -3.29
N ASP A 70 -7.96 12.85 -2.86
CA ASP A 70 -8.04 12.46 -1.44
C ASP A 70 -6.65 12.41 -0.76
N ALA A 71 -5.60 12.03 -1.50
CA ALA A 71 -4.22 12.01 -0.99
C ALA A 71 -3.61 13.41 -0.85
N LYS A 72 -3.85 14.31 -1.82
CA LYS A 72 -3.40 15.72 -1.75
C LYS A 72 -4.04 16.44 -0.55
N GLU A 73 -5.36 16.39 -0.42
CA GLU A 73 -6.10 17.04 0.68
C GLU A 73 -5.65 16.53 2.06
N ARG A 74 -5.40 15.22 2.21
CA ARG A 74 -4.83 14.63 3.43
C ARG A 74 -3.40 15.06 3.73
N SER A 75 -2.62 15.41 2.71
CA SER A 75 -1.25 15.90 2.88
C SER A 75 -1.22 17.37 3.31
N GLU A 76 -2.09 18.20 2.72
CA GLU A 76 -2.24 19.62 3.02
C GLU A 76 -2.81 19.83 4.43
N SER A 77 -3.87 19.09 4.80
CA SER A 77 -4.47 19.13 6.13
C SER A 77 -3.56 18.58 7.25
N ARG A 78 -2.62 17.68 6.94
CA ARG A 78 -1.54 17.28 7.86
C ARG A 78 -0.40 18.29 7.94
N GLY A 79 -0.37 19.30 7.07
CA GLY A 79 0.63 20.36 7.01
C GLY A 79 0.54 21.39 8.14
N GLY A 80 0.32 20.96 9.39
CA GLY A 80 0.49 21.83 10.55
C GLY A 80 1.95 22.29 10.74
N ILE A 81 2.16 23.27 11.63
CA ILE A 81 3.39 24.00 12.04
C ILE A 81 4.76 23.43 11.57
N THR A 82 4.97 22.11 11.66
CA THR A 82 6.16 21.40 11.15
C THR A 82 6.42 21.60 9.65
N SER A 83 5.38 21.78 8.82
CA SER A 83 5.49 22.10 7.39
C SER A 83 6.09 23.50 7.17
N THR A 84 5.63 24.48 7.93
CA THR A 84 6.05 25.88 7.88
C THR A 84 7.52 26.03 8.28
N ILE A 85 7.94 25.32 9.34
CA ILE A 85 9.33 25.30 9.80
C ILE A 85 10.26 24.64 8.77
N ARG A 86 9.79 23.60 8.06
CA ARG A 86 10.58 22.94 7.00
C ARG A 86 10.78 23.85 5.77
N ASN A 87 9.75 24.59 5.37
CA ASN A 87 9.86 25.56 4.27
C ASN A 87 10.79 26.73 4.62
N LEU A 88 10.83 27.17 5.89
CA LEU A 88 11.79 28.16 6.39
C LEU A 88 13.25 27.70 6.30
N LEU A 89 13.50 26.39 6.30
CA LEU A 89 14.83 25.78 6.14
C LEU A 89 15.13 25.35 4.68
N GLY A 90 14.38 25.88 3.70
CA GLY A 90 14.62 25.64 2.27
C GLY A 90 14.26 24.23 1.77
N GLY A 91 13.72 23.37 2.63
CA GLY A 91 13.37 21.98 2.29
C GLY A 91 12.01 21.86 1.62
N SER A 92 11.87 22.34 0.38
CA SER A 92 10.68 22.06 -0.42
C SER A 92 10.52 20.54 -0.61
N PRO A 93 9.37 19.93 -0.25
CA PRO A 93 9.07 18.56 -0.61
C PRO A 93 8.77 18.55 -2.11
N GLY A 94 9.81 18.33 -2.91
CA GLY A 94 9.70 18.35 -4.37
C GLY A 94 8.59 17.43 -4.85
N GLU A 95 7.77 17.93 -5.78
CA GLU A 95 6.73 17.13 -6.41
C GLU A 95 7.37 15.91 -7.06
N ARG A 96 7.16 14.75 -6.44
CA ARG A 96 7.78 13.49 -6.85
C ARG A 96 7.11 13.08 -8.16
N PHE A 97 7.78 13.39 -9.28
CA PHE A 97 7.31 13.20 -10.65
C PHE A 97 6.51 11.89 -10.80
N GLN A 98 5.20 12.03 -11.03
CA GLN A 98 4.33 10.90 -11.35
C GLN A 98 4.37 10.69 -12.87
N GLU A 99 5.28 9.84 -13.34
CA GLU A 99 5.24 9.37 -14.72
C GLU A 99 3.97 8.53 -14.91
N LYS A 100 3.04 9.07 -15.71
CA LYS A 100 1.68 8.53 -15.94
C LYS A 100 1.63 7.84 -17.30
N GLU A 101 2.25 6.68 -17.40
CA GLU A 101 2.12 5.80 -18.56
C GLU A 101 0.67 5.27 -18.62
N ASN A 102 -0.08 5.70 -19.64
CA ASN A 102 -1.39 5.14 -19.95
C ASN A 102 -1.44 4.84 -21.42
N GLU A 103 -1.94 3.65 -21.74
CA GLU A 103 -2.28 3.24 -23.10
C GLU A 103 -3.76 2.85 -23.08
N PRO A 104 -4.69 3.83 -23.19
CA PRO A 104 -6.11 3.54 -23.17
C PRO A 104 -6.49 2.63 -24.35
N PRO A 105 -7.38 1.63 -24.16
CA PRO A 105 -8.05 1.25 -22.92
C PRO A 105 -7.34 0.08 -22.18
N ARG A 106 -6.09 -0.25 -22.52
CA ARG A 106 -5.41 -1.51 -22.11
C ARG A 106 -4.55 -1.37 -20.84
N LEU A 107 -3.94 -0.22 -20.58
CA LEU A 107 -3.02 0.00 -19.45
C LEU A 107 -3.25 1.36 -18.75
N LEU A 108 -3.35 1.34 -17.42
CA LEU A 108 -3.36 2.53 -16.57
C LEU A 108 -2.32 2.37 -15.44
N THR A 109 -1.28 3.20 -15.47
CA THR A 109 -0.24 3.23 -14.43
C THR A 109 -0.36 4.48 -13.53
N MET A 110 -0.22 4.28 -12.23
CA MET A 110 -0.08 5.34 -11.23
C MET A 110 1.09 5.06 -10.31
N ASN A 111 1.98 6.03 -10.18
CA ASN A 111 3.04 6.03 -9.16
C ASN A 111 2.79 7.19 -8.19
N ASP A 112 2.67 6.91 -6.89
CA ASP A 112 2.55 7.96 -5.86
C ASP A 112 3.42 7.63 -4.63
N SER A 113 3.33 8.44 -3.56
CA SER A 113 3.91 8.17 -2.24
C SER A 113 3.57 6.79 -1.67
N THR A 114 2.41 6.23 -2.02
CA THR A 114 1.91 4.90 -1.62
C THR A 114 2.50 3.77 -2.48
N GLY A 115 3.35 4.08 -3.45
CA GLY A 115 4.02 3.12 -4.33
C GLY A 115 3.35 2.97 -5.72
N PRO A 116 3.81 2.00 -6.51
CA PRO A 116 3.34 1.80 -7.87
C PRO A 116 2.05 0.96 -7.92
N LEU A 117 1.15 1.34 -8.83
CA LEU A 117 -0.16 0.75 -9.09
C LEU A 117 -0.35 0.62 -10.60
N TYR A 118 -0.75 -0.56 -11.06
CA TYR A 118 -0.97 -0.87 -12.48
C TYR A 118 -2.31 -1.55 -12.64
N PHE A 119 -3.10 -1.13 -13.63
CA PHE A 119 -4.28 -1.85 -14.09
C PHE A 119 -4.09 -2.26 -15.55
N GLU A 120 -4.17 -3.56 -15.79
CA GLU A 120 -4.16 -4.19 -17.11
C GLU A 120 -5.61 -4.60 -17.43
N PHE A 121 -6.12 -4.23 -18.62
CA PHE A 121 -7.50 -4.48 -19.04
C PHE A 121 -7.54 -5.45 -20.22
N THR A 122 -8.17 -6.60 -20.01
CA THR A 122 -8.33 -7.66 -21.01
C THR A 122 -9.80 -7.85 -21.33
N GLU A 123 -10.12 -7.80 -22.61
CA GLU A 123 -11.46 -8.01 -23.15
C GLU A 123 -11.77 -9.51 -23.23
N VAL A 124 -13.02 -9.90 -22.98
CA VAL A 124 -13.46 -11.30 -22.97
C VAL A 124 -14.40 -11.57 -24.14
N GLU A 125 -14.25 -12.71 -24.82
CA GLU A 125 -15.03 -13.08 -26.01
C GLU A 125 -16.56 -13.13 -25.74
N ASP A 126 -16.97 -13.59 -24.55
CA ASP A 126 -18.37 -13.59 -24.07
C ASP A 126 -18.87 -12.20 -23.60
N GLY A 127 -18.06 -11.15 -23.80
CA GLY A 127 -18.33 -9.78 -23.37
C GLY A 127 -17.89 -9.45 -21.95
N GLY A 128 -17.61 -8.17 -21.71
CA GLY A 128 -17.06 -7.66 -20.46
C GLY A 128 -15.53 -7.66 -20.43
N THR A 129 -14.98 -7.30 -19.26
CA THR A 129 -13.56 -6.98 -19.09
C THR A 129 -12.99 -7.64 -17.84
N VAL A 130 -11.87 -8.35 -17.97
CA VAL A 130 -11.01 -8.76 -16.85
C VAL A 130 -10.04 -7.63 -16.55
N ILE A 131 -10.07 -7.16 -15.31
CA ILE A 131 -9.16 -6.15 -14.78
C ILE A 131 -8.15 -6.87 -13.88
N THR A 132 -6.87 -6.84 -14.27
CA THR A 132 -5.76 -7.32 -13.44
C THR A 132 -5.07 -6.12 -12.82
N VAL A 133 -5.00 -6.09 -11.48
CA VAL A 133 -4.41 -4.98 -10.73
C VAL A 133 -3.19 -5.45 -9.94
N THR A 134 -2.08 -4.74 -10.10
CA THR A 134 -0.82 -4.98 -9.35
C THR A 134 -0.53 -3.77 -8.47
N TYR A 135 -0.39 -3.95 -7.16
CA TYR A 135 -0.35 -2.86 -6.18
C TYR A 135 0.52 -3.17 -4.96
N GLY A 136 1.09 -2.17 -4.29
CA GLY A 136 1.74 -2.36 -2.98
C GLY A 136 0.71 -2.59 -1.87
N SER A 137 0.99 -3.47 -0.90
CA SER A 137 0.06 -3.87 0.20
C SER A 137 -0.74 -2.73 0.86
N GLN A 138 -0.14 -1.56 1.02
CA GLN A 138 -0.74 -0.30 1.50
C GLN A 138 -1.94 0.23 0.68
N LEU A 139 -2.18 -0.26 -0.54
CA LEU A 139 -3.33 0.07 -1.38
C LEU A 139 -4.47 -0.97 -1.31
N LYS A 140 -4.30 -2.08 -0.58
CA LYS A 140 -5.23 -3.21 -0.52
C LYS A 140 -6.68 -2.79 -0.26
N ASP A 141 -6.92 -2.00 0.78
CA ASP A 141 -8.28 -1.57 1.15
C ASP A 141 -8.94 -0.71 0.05
N ARG A 142 -8.14 0.06 -0.70
CA ARG A 142 -8.62 0.86 -1.83
C ARG A 142 -9.00 -0.04 -3.01
N VAL A 143 -8.17 -1.03 -3.33
CA VAL A 143 -8.41 -2.00 -4.41
C VAL A 143 -9.61 -2.89 -4.10
N VAL A 144 -9.72 -3.40 -2.88
CA VAL A 144 -10.89 -4.18 -2.42
C VAL A 144 -12.17 -3.34 -2.52
N LYS A 145 -12.12 -2.06 -2.14
CA LYS A 145 -13.27 -1.16 -2.28
C LYS A 145 -13.62 -0.85 -3.74
N LEU A 146 -12.63 -0.62 -4.60
CA LEU A 146 -12.84 -0.47 -6.05
C LEU A 146 -13.56 -1.71 -6.60
N LYS A 147 -13.04 -2.91 -6.31
CA LYS A 147 -13.62 -4.19 -6.73
C LYS A 147 -15.06 -4.38 -6.24
N ALA A 148 -15.37 -3.97 -5.01
CA ALA A 148 -16.72 -4.04 -4.44
C ALA A 148 -17.69 -3.02 -5.04
N ASP A 149 -17.20 -1.85 -5.48
CA ASP A 149 -18.01 -0.79 -6.07
C ASP A 149 -18.24 -0.97 -7.59
N MET A 150 -17.52 -1.87 -8.26
CA MET A 150 -17.70 -2.20 -9.68
C MET A 150 -18.92 -3.11 -9.90
N PRO A 151 -19.59 -3.06 -11.07
CA PRO A 151 -20.71 -3.94 -11.41
C PRO A 151 -20.22 -5.36 -11.75
N LEU A 152 -19.86 -6.11 -10.70
CA LEU A 152 -19.50 -7.52 -10.80
C LEU A 152 -20.76 -8.37 -11.02
N LYS A 153 -21.02 -8.84 -12.25
CA LYS A 153 -21.81 -10.08 -12.39
C LYS A 153 -20.90 -11.24 -12.01
N ILE A 154 -21.06 -11.72 -10.78
CA ILE A 154 -20.77 -13.12 -10.49
C ILE A 154 -21.72 -13.91 -11.40
N PRO A 155 -21.24 -14.72 -12.35
CA PRO A 155 -22.14 -15.42 -13.26
C PRO A 155 -22.99 -16.40 -12.44
N ALA A 156 -24.31 -16.13 -12.40
CA ALA A 156 -25.24 -16.84 -11.51
C ALA A 156 -25.43 -18.32 -11.90
N THR A 157 -25.18 -18.63 -13.18
CA THR A 157 -24.82 -19.97 -13.64
C THR A 157 -23.29 -20.09 -13.61
N PRO A 158 -22.71 -21.13 -12.98
CA PRO A 158 -21.27 -21.37 -13.10
C PRO A 158 -20.94 -21.68 -14.58
N ILE A 159 -20.27 -20.74 -15.27
CA ILE A 159 -19.82 -20.89 -16.66
C ILE A 159 -18.52 -21.73 -16.70
N GLY A 160 -18.52 -22.85 -15.99
CA GLY A 160 -17.33 -23.68 -15.78
C GLY A 160 -17.40 -24.54 -14.53
N LEU A 161 -16.25 -25.10 -14.18
CA LEU A 161 -16.10 -26.08 -13.09
C LEU A 161 -15.86 -25.35 -11.76
N ASN A 162 -16.46 -25.82 -10.68
CA ASN A 162 -16.05 -25.38 -9.34
C ASN A 162 -14.68 -25.98 -9.02
N CYS A 163 -13.76 -25.16 -8.51
CA CYS A 163 -12.46 -25.65 -8.06
C CYS A 163 -12.64 -26.66 -6.92
N PRO A 164 -12.07 -27.87 -7.00
CA PRO A 164 -12.27 -28.92 -5.98
C PRO A 164 -11.70 -28.54 -4.61
N SER A 165 -10.71 -27.65 -4.56
CA SER A 165 -9.99 -27.24 -3.34
C SER A 165 -10.66 -26.07 -2.62
N CYS A 166 -11.13 -25.04 -3.34
CA CYS A 166 -11.73 -23.84 -2.73
C CYS A 166 -13.23 -23.63 -3.01
N GLY A 167 -13.88 -24.51 -3.79
CA GLY A 167 -15.31 -24.49 -4.09
C GLY A 167 -15.80 -23.34 -4.97
N LYS A 168 -14.95 -22.37 -5.32
CA LYS A 168 -15.31 -21.21 -6.15
C LYS A 168 -15.50 -21.62 -7.62
N PRO A 169 -16.43 -20.99 -8.35
CA PRO A 169 -16.59 -21.23 -9.79
C PRO A 169 -15.37 -20.72 -10.55
N VAL A 170 -14.86 -21.50 -11.50
CA VAL A 170 -13.76 -21.10 -12.40
C VAL A 170 -14.14 -21.45 -13.84
N GLN A 171 -13.75 -20.61 -14.79
CA GLN A 171 -13.96 -20.86 -16.22
C GLN A 171 -13.05 -22.02 -16.70
N LYS A 172 -13.42 -22.71 -17.80
CA LYS A 172 -12.77 -23.98 -18.22
C LYS A 172 -11.39 -23.79 -18.86
N GLU A 173 -11.04 -22.56 -19.21
CA GLU A 173 -9.83 -22.19 -19.94
C GLU A 173 -8.62 -22.25 -19.01
N PHE A 174 -8.80 -21.85 -17.75
CA PHE A 174 -7.78 -21.88 -16.70
C PHE A 174 -7.25 -23.29 -16.46
N GLN A 175 -5.92 -23.40 -16.28
CA GLN A 175 -5.24 -24.62 -15.85
C GLN A 175 -5.03 -24.65 -14.33
N LEU A 176 -4.94 -23.47 -13.71
CA LEU A 176 -4.76 -23.25 -12.27
C LEU A 176 -5.88 -22.35 -11.75
N CYS A 177 -6.40 -22.64 -10.57
CA CYS A 177 -7.45 -21.87 -9.93
C CYS A 177 -6.95 -20.47 -9.55
N PRO A 178 -7.52 -19.37 -10.10
CA PRO A 178 -7.05 -18.01 -9.85
C PRO A 178 -7.22 -17.56 -8.38
N TYR A 179 -7.97 -18.32 -7.57
CA TYR A 179 -8.26 -18.00 -6.18
C TYR A 179 -7.39 -18.73 -5.14
N CYS A 180 -6.75 -19.83 -5.51
CA CYS A 180 -6.01 -20.68 -4.56
C CYS A 180 -4.78 -21.39 -5.12
N GLY A 181 -4.56 -21.38 -6.44
CA GLY A 181 -3.41 -22.01 -7.08
C GLY A 181 -3.52 -23.52 -7.33
N GLU A 182 -4.65 -24.16 -6.98
CA GLU A 182 -4.90 -25.58 -7.26
C GLU A 182 -4.99 -25.86 -8.78
N GLU A 183 -4.47 -26.99 -9.24
CA GLU A 183 -4.67 -27.45 -10.62
C GLU A 183 -6.15 -27.82 -10.89
N LEU A 184 -6.66 -27.41 -12.05
CA LEU A 184 -8.03 -27.66 -12.46
C LEU A 184 -8.06 -28.88 -13.38
N ILE A 185 -8.59 -29.99 -12.86
CA ILE A 185 -8.80 -31.22 -13.61
C ILE A 185 -9.83 -30.93 -14.71
N LYS A 186 -9.42 -31.09 -15.97
CA LYS A 186 -10.30 -30.98 -17.14
C LYS A 186 -10.80 -32.38 -17.51
N GLU A 187 -12.12 -32.57 -17.52
CA GLU A 187 -12.79 -33.71 -18.17
C GLU A 187 -12.94 -33.48 -19.67
#